data_AF-A0A7L3BLJ9-F1
#
_entry.id   AF-A0A7L3BLJ9-F1
#
_cell.length_a   1.000
_cell.length_b   1.000
_cell.length_c   1.000
_cell.angle_alpha   90.00
_cell.angle_beta   90.00
_cell.angle_gamma   90.00
#
_symmetry.space_group_name_H-M   'P 1'
#
loop_
_entity.id
_entity.type
_entity.pdbx_description
1 polymer ?
#
loop_
_entity_poly.entity_id
_entity_poly.type
_entity_poly.pdbx_seq_one_letter_code
_entity_poly.pdbx_strand_id
1 'polypeptide(L)' 'MEHATVPPAVDVDKGFATAFVVLMCLFLLAMMVRCAKLIVDPYSAIPTSTWEEEQIN' A
#
# COMPACT_ATOMS: atom_id res chain seq x y z
N MET A 1 4.28 -13.81 51.90
CA MET A 1 3.63 -14.17 50.62
C MET A 1 4.42 -13.47 49.54
N GLU A 2 5.27 -14.19 48.85
CA GLU A 2 6.14 -13.65 47.82
C GLU A 2 5.25 -13.23 46.64
N HIS A 3 5.12 -11.91 46.43
CA HIS A 3 4.46 -11.38 45.25
C HIS A 3 5.43 -11.58 44.08
N ALA A 4 5.38 -12.77 43.49
CA ALA A 4 6.07 -13.07 42.25
C ALA A 4 5.50 -12.14 41.17
N THR A 5 6.21 -11.04 40.90
CA THR A 5 5.94 -10.16 39.77
C THR A 5 6.25 -10.95 38.51
N VAL A 6 5.25 -11.67 38.01
CA VAL A 6 5.31 -12.35 36.72
C VAL A 6 5.61 -11.28 35.67
N PRO A 7 6.70 -11.41 34.89
CA PRO A 7 6.98 -10.45 33.83
C PRO A 7 5.79 -10.43 32.87
N PRO A 8 5.35 -9.25 32.39
CA PRO A 8 4.22 -9.17 31.48
C PRO A 8 4.52 -10.05 30.27
N ALA A 9 3.73 -11.11 30.10
CA ALA A 9 3.82 -11.96 28.93
C ALA A 9 3.58 -11.08 27.69
N VAL A 10 4.57 -11.04 26.79
CA VAL A 10 4.44 -10.32 25.53
C VAL A 10 3.34 -10.99 24.72
N ASP A 11 2.25 -10.28 24.47
CA ASP A 11 1.11 -10.77 23.70
C ASP A 11 1.46 -10.71 22.19
N VAL A 12 2.13 -11.75 21.72
CA VAL A 12 2.58 -11.90 20.34
C VAL A 12 1.38 -11.98 19.39
N ASP A 13 0.29 -12.61 19.80
CA ASP A 13 -0.93 -12.73 19.00
C ASP A 13 -1.58 -11.37 18.73
N LYS A 14 -1.70 -10.54 19.78
CA LYS A 14 -2.15 -9.14 19.65
C LYS A 14 -1.18 -8.31 18.81
N GLY A 15 0.12 -8.53 18.96
CA GLY A 15 1.15 -7.88 18.14
C GLY A 15 0.98 -8.20 16.66
N PHE A 16 0.81 -9.48 16.33
CA PHE A 16 0.59 -9.96 14.97
C PHE A 16 -0.70 -9.40 14.36
N ALA A 17 -1.81 -9.46 15.11
CA ALA A 17 -3.09 -8.92 14.67
C ALA A 17 -2.99 -7.40 14.39
N THR A 18 -2.32 -6.66 15.26
CA THR A 18 -2.11 -5.22 15.10
C THR A 18 -1.25 -4.92 13.87
N ALA A 19 -0.15 -5.64 13.69
CA ALA A 19 0.73 -5.48 12.53
C ALA A 19 0.01 -5.78 11.21
N PHE A 20 -0.82 -6.83 11.19
CA PHE A 20 -1.62 -7.19 10.02
C PHE A 20 -2.63 -6.09 9.66
N VAL A 21 -3.35 -5.55 10.64
CA VAL A 21 -4.31 -4.45 10.40
C VAL A 21 -3.59 -3.22 9.86
N VAL A 22 -2.45 -2.84 10.44
CA VAL A 22 -1.65 -1.70 9.98
C VAL A 22 -1.18 -1.91 8.54
N LEU A 23 -0.63 -3.08 8.21
CA LEU A 23 -0.22 -3.42 6.85
C LEU A 23 -1.39 -3.37 5.86
N MET A 24 -2.55 -3.90 6.25
CA MET A 24 -3.76 -3.86 5.42
C MET A 24 -4.19 -2.42 5.15
N CYS A 25 -4.19 -1.56 6.17
CA CYS A 25 -4.50 -0.13 6.00
C CYS A 25 -3.51 0.55 5.05
N LEU A 26 -2.21 0.31 5.19
CA LEU A 26 -1.19 0.87 4.29
C LEU A 26 -1.37 0.39 2.84
N PHE A 27 -1.65 -0.90 2.65
CA PHE A 27 -1.93 -1.48 1.33
C PHE A 27 -3.15 -0.82 0.69
N LEU A 28 -4.24 -0.66 1.45
CA LEU A 28 -5.45 0.00 0.96
C LEU A 28 -5.18 1.46 0.57
N LEU A 29 -4.43 2.21 1.37
CA LEU A 29 -4.04 3.58 1.04
C LEU A 29 -3.19 3.64 -0.24
N ALA A 30 -2.22 2.74 -0.40
CA ALA A 30 -1.41 2.65 -1.60
C ALA A 30 -2.27 2.34 -2.84
N MET A 31 -3.22 1.42 -2.71
CA MET A 31 -4.15 1.08 -3.79
C MET A 31 -5.04 2.27 -4.17
N MET A 32 -5.58 3.00 -3.18
CA MET A 32 -6.34 4.22 -3.41
C MET A 32 -5.51 5.28 -4.16
N VAL A 33 -4.26 5.50 -3.77
CA VAL A 33 -3.35 6.43 -4.46
C VAL A 33 -3.10 6.00 -5.90
N ARG A 34 -2.87 4.70 -6.14
CA ARG A 34 -2.71 4.16 -7.50
C ARG A 34 -3.97 4.36 -8.34
N CYS A 35 -5.15 4.10 -7.78
CA CYS A 35 -6.42 4.34 -8.46
C CYS A 35 -6.63 5.82 -8.76
N ALA A 36 -6.36 6.71 -7.80
CA ALA A 36 -6.44 8.15 -8.00
C ALA A 36 -5.46 8.64 -9.07
N LYS A 37 -4.21 8.15 -9.05
CA LYS A 37 -3.22 8.48 -10.07
C LYS A 37 -3.66 7.98 -11.44
N LEU A 38 -4.25 6.80 -11.57
CA LEU A 38 -4.81 6.31 -12.84
C LEU A 38 -5.95 7.19 -13.35
N ILE A 39 -6.81 7.67 -12.46
CA ILE A 39 -7.91 8.58 -12.81
C ILE A 39 -7.38 9.96 -13.25
N VAL A 40 -6.39 10.51 -12.53
CA VAL A 40 -5.82 11.84 -12.79
C VAL A 40 -4.86 11.82 -13.98
N ASP A 41 -4.18 10.70 -14.20
CA ASP A 41 -3.15 10.50 -15.23
C ASP A 41 -3.51 9.29 -16.12
N PRO A 42 -4.62 9.37 -16.88
CA PRO A 42 -5.00 8.32 -17.82
C PRO A 42 -3.99 8.20 -18.98
N TYR A 43 -3.14 9.23 -19.19
CA TYR A 43 -2.20 9.31 -20.30
C TYR A 43 -0.82 8.70 -19.99
N SER A 44 -0.38 8.58 -18.74
CA SER A 44 0.88 7.90 -18.42
C SER A 44 0.83 6.37 -18.62
N ALA A 45 -0.35 5.76 -18.59
CA ALA A 45 -0.52 4.32 -18.83
C ALA A 45 -0.70 3.97 -20.31
N ILE A 46 -1.00 4.98 -21.14
CA ILE A 46 -1.02 4.84 -22.58
C ILE A 46 0.43 5.03 -23.01
N PRO A 47 1.16 3.99 -23.49
CA PRO A 47 2.36 4.27 -24.24
C PRO A 47 1.87 5.20 -25.35
N THR A 48 2.42 6.40 -25.46
CA THR A 48 2.16 7.25 -26.61
C THR A 48 2.48 6.34 -27.78
N SER A 49 1.45 5.76 -28.40
CA SER A 49 1.58 5.02 -29.62
C SER A 49 2.16 6.07 -30.52
N THR A 50 3.46 5.96 -30.72
CA THR A 50 4.25 6.79 -31.60
C THR A 50 3.61 6.57 -32.96
N TRP A 51 2.56 7.32 -33.24
CA TRP A 51 2.33 7.80 -34.58
C TRP A 51 3.54 8.71 -34.77
N GLU A 52 4.66 8.13 -35.21
CA GLU A 52 5.55 8.90 -36.06
C GLU A 52 4.59 9.43 -37.11
N GLU A 53 4.23 10.71 -37.00
CA GLU A 53 3.56 11.42 -38.06
C GLU A 53 4.50 11.23 -39.25
N GLU A 54 4.15 10.25 -40.09
CA GLU A 54 4.79 9.98 -41.37
C GLU A 54 4.87 11.36 -42.01
N GLN A 55 6.07 11.93 -42.07
CA GLN A 55 6.28 13.29 -42.52
C GLN A 55 6.01 13.31 -44.02
N ILE A 56 4.74 13.47 -44.39
CA ILE A 56 4.30 13.72 -45.75
C ILE A 56 4.59 15.20 -46.01
N ASN A 57 5.84 15.51 -46.37
CA ASN A 57 6.17 16.61 -47.30
C ASN A 57 7.59 16.49 -47.84
#